data_AF-A0A2V1DS53-F1
#
_entry.id   AF-A0A2V1DS53-F1
#
_cell.length_a   1.000
_cell.length_b   1.000
_cell.length_c   1.000
_cell.angle_alpha   90.00
_cell.angle_beta   90.00
_cell.angle_gamma   90.00
#
_symmetry.space_group_name_H-M   'P 1'
#
loop_
_entity.id
_entity.type
_entity.pdbx_description
1 polymer ?
#
loop_
_entity_poly.entity_id
_entity_poly.type
_entity_poly.pdbx_seq_one_letter_code
_entity_poly.pdbx_strand_id
1 'polypeptide(L)'
;MNDQLRFQLRGEPRSLGREHWISIIHSATNWSLSRGGPRDQRWGFVAYMLTHTPSKEQWDVFFQKVNPDFERSGEWVKCFDEIKPNMASQWIDAKNVGIAHDDIQATKRHFHDFIRSPEKLKCVWDADFLVVDSESFNSYMTPSLTYFPGDKWTSYGDYGGFLNPIDTATYNRRLIAQRAPGYKNELKVLSILVFDDCTRSFLTDQLARRQNVLAVLL
;
A
#
# COMPACT_ATOMS: atom_id res chain seq x y z
N MET A 1 -15.54 -5.23 22.91
CA MET A 1 -16.98 -5.28 22.57
C MET A 1 -17.23 -5.72 21.13
N ASN A 2 -16.43 -5.31 20.13
CA ASN A 2 -16.54 -5.80 18.75
C ASN A 2 -16.24 -7.31 18.60
N ASP A 3 -15.35 -7.87 19.42
CA ASP A 3 -14.92 -9.27 19.27
C ASP A 3 -15.98 -10.29 19.73
N GLN A 4 -16.85 -9.92 20.67
CA GLN A 4 -18.00 -10.76 21.06
C GLN A 4 -19.02 -10.87 19.91
N LEU A 5 -19.31 -9.76 19.22
CA LEU A 5 -20.19 -9.76 18.06
C LEU A 5 -19.59 -10.57 16.89
N ARG A 6 -18.28 -10.41 16.65
CA ARG A 6 -17.55 -11.19 15.64
C ARG A 6 -17.56 -12.68 15.97
N PHE A 7 -17.35 -13.04 17.23
CA PHE A 7 -17.41 -14.43 17.69
C PHE A 7 -18.81 -15.04 17.52
N GLN A 8 -19.87 -14.29 17.85
CA GLN A 8 -21.25 -14.74 17.65
C GLN A 8 -21.61 -14.97 16.18
N LEU A 9 -21.12 -14.11 15.27
CA LEU A 9 -21.46 -14.19 13.84
C LEU A 9 -20.56 -15.16 13.06
N ARG A 10 -19.28 -15.28 13.43
CA ARG A 10 -18.26 -16.01 12.65
C ARG A 10 -17.72 -17.26 13.35
N GLY A 11 -18.08 -17.47 14.61
CA GLY A 11 -17.57 -18.56 15.45
C GLY A 11 -16.14 -18.31 15.94
N GLU A 12 -15.50 -19.37 16.43
CA GLU A 12 -14.12 -19.31 16.91
C GLU A 12 -13.15 -18.95 15.77
N PRO A 13 -12.30 -17.91 15.96
CA PRO A 13 -11.33 -17.53 14.95
C PRO A 13 -10.41 -18.70 14.63
N ARG A 14 -10.43 -19.17 13.38
CA ARG A 14 -9.45 -20.16 12.92
C ARG A 14 -8.07 -19.50 12.89
N SER A 15 -7.09 -20.10 13.55
CA SER A 15 -5.69 -19.69 13.37
C SER A 15 -5.25 -20.11 11.97
N LEU A 16 -5.27 -19.17 11.05
CA LEU A 16 -4.61 -19.34 9.76
C LEU A 16 -3.10 -19.48 10.04
N GLY A 17 -2.44 -20.37 9.29
CA GLY A 17 -0.98 -20.52 9.36
C GLY A 17 -0.26 -19.23 8.94
N ARG A 18 1.07 -19.28 8.86
CA ARG A 18 1.86 -18.19 8.28
C ARG A 18 1.34 -17.90 6.88
N GLU A 19 1.07 -16.63 6.56
CA GLU A 19 0.64 -16.26 5.22
C GLU A 19 1.77 -16.50 4.20
N HIS A 20 1.40 -16.94 2.99
CA HIS A 20 2.37 -17.29 1.95
C HIS A 20 3.25 -16.10 1.57
N TRP A 21 2.66 -14.91 1.47
CA TRP A 21 3.37 -13.69 1.08
C TRP A 21 4.45 -13.27 2.10
N ILE A 22 4.20 -13.47 3.41
CA ILE A 22 5.20 -13.27 4.47
C ILE A 22 6.36 -14.24 4.31
N SER A 23 6.06 -15.47 3.90
CA SER A 23 7.07 -16.50 3.65
C SER A 23 7.96 -16.13 2.45
N ILE A 24 7.39 -15.50 1.42
CA ILE A 24 8.14 -14.99 0.27
C ILE A 24 9.11 -13.89 0.70
N ILE A 25 8.63 -12.86 1.42
CA ILE A 25 9.48 -11.75 1.87
C ILE A 25 10.60 -12.27 2.77
N HIS A 26 10.27 -13.13 3.74
CA HIS A 26 11.26 -13.72 4.63
C HIS A 26 12.30 -14.57 3.89
N SER A 27 11.88 -15.38 2.91
CA SER A 27 12.79 -16.19 2.09
C SER A 27 13.71 -15.32 1.23
N ALA A 28 13.19 -14.24 0.63
CA ALA A 28 13.97 -13.30 -0.16
C ALA A 28 15.03 -12.60 0.70
N THR A 29 14.64 -12.12 1.89
CA THR A 29 15.56 -11.51 2.86
C THR A 29 16.66 -12.49 3.26
N ASN A 30 16.32 -13.72 3.65
CA ASN A 30 17.30 -14.72 4.06
C ASN A 30 18.25 -15.12 2.92
N TRP A 31 17.71 -15.32 1.71
CA TRP A 31 18.52 -15.59 0.53
C TRP A 31 19.55 -14.50 0.29
N SER A 32 19.13 -13.23 0.38
CA SER A 32 20.02 -12.09 0.19
C SER A 32 21.10 -12.00 1.28
N LEU A 33 20.71 -12.16 2.55
CA LEU A 33 21.65 -12.17 3.68
C LEU A 33 22.69 -13.29 3.58
N SER A 34 22.28 -14.50 3.21
CA SER A 34 23.19 -15.66 3.03
C SER A 34 24.26 -15.45 1.96
N ARG A 35 24.06 -14.48 1.06
CA ARG A 35 24.97 -14.13 -0.03
C ARG A 35 25.75 -12.83 0.25
N GLY A 36 25.76 -12.37 1.50
CA GLY A 36 26.46 -11.13 1.89
C GLY A 36 25.69 -9.86 1.54
N GLY A 37 24.37 -9.96 1.32
CA GLY A 37 23.51 -8.80 1.11
C GLY A 37 23.41 -7.88 2.33
N PRO A 38 22.95 -6.63 2.14
CA PRO A 38 22.85 -5.64 3.22
C PRO A 38 21.94 -6.12 4.35
N ARG A 39 22.29 -5.81 5.61
CA ARG A 39 21.46 -6.18 6.78
C ARG A 39 20.25 -5.27 6.95
N ASP A 40 20.32 -4.07 6.40
CA ASP A 40 19.31 -3.02 6.39
C ASP A 40 18.39 -3.11 5.17
N GLN A 41 18.21 -4.31 4.60
CA GLN A 41 17.30 -4.52 3.48
C GLN A 41 15.89 -4.12 3.87
N ARG A 42 15.38 -3.09 3.20
CA ARG A 42 14.02 -2.60 3.36
C ARG A 42 13.11 -3.13 2.28
N TRP A 43 11.88 -3.48 2.64
CA TRP A 43 10.81 -3.86 1.71
C TRP A 43 9.61 -2.93 1.87
N GLY A 44 8.84 -2.76 0.80
CA GLY A 44 7.63 -1.95 0.82
C GLY A 44 7.38 -1.20 -0.48
N PHE A 45 6.87 0.02 -0.38
CA PHE A 45 6.36 0.77 -1.53
C PHE A 45 7.22 1.98 -1.86
N VAL A 46 7.22 2.37 -3.13
CA VAL A 46 7.54 3.76 -3.49
C VAL A 46 6.28 4.58 -3.26
N ALA A 47 6.42 5.76 -2.67
CA ALA A 47 5.32 6.65 -2.35
C ALA A 47 5.60 8.06 -2.85
N TYR A 48 4.61 8.69 -3.48
CA TYR A 48 4.74 10.05 -4.04
C TYR A 48 3.93 11.06 -3.25
N MET A 49 4.59 12.13 -2.83
CA MET A 49 3.95 13.34 -2.33
C MET A 49 3.49 14.15 -3.54
N LEU A 50 2.26 13.90 -4.01
CA LEU A 50 1.78 14.38 -5.31
C LEU A 50 1.06 15.73 -5.21
N THR A 51 0.47 16.02 -4.06
CA THR A 51 -0.09 17.35 -3.79
C THR A 51 1.02 18.35 -3.42
N HIS A 52 0.95 19.55 -3.97
CA HIS A 52 1.96 20.61 -3.79
C HIS A 52 1.47 21.76 -2.91
N THR A 53 0.19 21.73 -2.56
CA THR A 53 -0.47 22.75 -1.75
C THR A 53 0.06 22.81 -0.32
N PRO A 54 0.36 21.68 0.35
CA PRO A 54 0.75 21.73 1.75
C PRO A 54 2.15 22.34 1.97
N SER A 55 2.31 23.09 3.06
CA SER A 55 3.62 23.52 3.53
C SER A 55 4.42 22.35 4.10
N LYS A 56 5.72 22.56 4.35
CA LYS A 56 6.57 21.56 4.99
C LYS A 56 6.02 21.15 6.36
N GLU A 57 5.57 22.11 7.16
CA GLU A 57 5.00 21.87 8.49
C GLU A 57 3.72 21.03 8.40
N GLN A 58 2.89 21.25 7.37
CA GLN A 58 1.68 20.45 7.14
C GLN A 58 2.03 19.02 6.71
N TRP A 59 3.08 18.83 5.92
CA TRP A 59 3.62 17.51 5.60
C TRP A 59 4.18 16.80 6.83
N ASP A 60 4.89 17.50 7.71
CA ASP A 60 5.39 16.92 8.97
C ASP A 60 4.22 16.42 9.84
N VAL A 61 3.13 17.21 9.95
CA VAL A 61 1.91 16.79 10.64
C VAL A 61 1.23 15.60 9.96
N PHE A 62 1.19 15.57 8.63
CA PHE A 62 0.69 14.41 7.88
C PHE A 62 1.49 13.15 8.21
N PHE A 63 2.82 13.23 8.20
CA PHE A 63 3.69 12.08 8.51
C PHE A 63 3.54 11.61 9.96
N GLN A 64 3.31 12.52 10.90
CA GLN A 64 2.99 12.17 12.29
C GLN A 64 1.70 11.36 12.43
N LYS A 65 0.76 11.47 11.48
CA LYS A 65 -0.51 10.71 11.48
C LYS A 65 -0.44 9.41 10.68
N VAL A 66 0.19 9.42 9.50
CA VAL A 66 0.26 8.24 8.62
C VAL A 66 1.23 7.16 9.15
N ASN A 67 2.35 7.56 9.77
CA ASN A 67 3.34 6.61 10.25
C ASN A 67 2.79 5.69 11.35
N PRO A 68 2.02 6.17 12.34
CA PRO A 68 1.29 5.29 13.26
C PRO A 68 0.37 4.28 12.56
N ASP A 69 -0.28 4.65 11.45
CA ASP A 69 -1.14 3.71 10.73
C ASP A 69 -0.32 2.61 10.04
N PHE A 70 0.84 2.96 9.47
CA PHE A 70 1.78 1.97 8.97
C PHE A 70 2.30 1.06 10.07
N GLU A 71 2.63 1.60 11.25
CA GLU A 71 3.03 0.80 12.41
C GLU A 71 1.92 -0.12 12.92
N ARG A 72 0.65 0.21 12.68
CA ARG A 72 -0.47 -0.66 13.03
C ARG A 72 -0.83 -1.67 11.93
N SER A 73 -0.23 -1.54 10.75
CA SER A 73 -0.42 -2.51 9.67
C SER A 73 0.09 -3.88 10.11
N GLY A 74 -0.67 -4.93 9.77
CA GLY A 74 -0.29 -6.30 10.08
C GLY A 74 -0.46 -6.74 11.53
N GLU A 75 -1.02 -5.90 12.44
CA GLU A 75 -1.40 -6.30 13.82
C GLU A 75 -2.26 -7.57 13.86
N TRP A 76 -3.01 -7.82 12.79
CA TRP A 76 -3.96 -8.92 12.66
C TRP A 76 -3.40 -10.10 11.86
N VAL A 77 -2.16 -9.99 11.38
CA VAL A 77 -1.54 -10.95 10.48
C VAL A 77 -0.47 -11.74 11.21
N LYS A 78 -0.68 -13.06 11.31
CA LYS A 78 0.25 -13.96 11.98
C LYS A 78 1.64 -13.92 11.31
N CYS A 79 2.70 -13.81 12.12
CA CYS A 79 4.10 -13.70 11.69
C CYS A 79 4.47 -12.38 10.99
N PHE A 80 3.61 -11.36 10.97
CA PHE A 80 3.95 -10.07 10.39
C PHE A 80 5.11 -9.37 11.12
N ASP A 81 5.20 -9.54 12.44
CA ASP A 81 6.29 -9.00 13.26
C ASP A 81 7.70 -9.47 12.82
N GLU A 82 7.80 -10.60 12.11
CA GLU A 82 9.07 -11.09 11.57
C GLU A 82 9.61 -10.22 10.43
N ILE A 83 8.71 -9.57 9.68
CA ILE A 83 9.05 -8.76 8.51
C ILE A 83 8.91 -7.26 8.77
N LYS A 84 8.07 -6.87 9.73
CA LYS A 84 7.79 -5.48 10.11
C LYS A 84 9.03 -4.61 10.36
N PRO A 85 10.10 -5.07 11.05
CA PRO A 85 11.28 -4.23 11.31
C PRO A 85 11.98 -3.73 10.04
N ASN A 86 11.79 -4.42 8.91
CA ASN A 86 12.37 -4.10 7.62
C ASN A 86 11.38 -3.40 6.67
N MET A 87 10.16 -3.14 7.12
CA MET A 87 9.14 -2.43 6.35
C MET A 87 9.56 -0.96 6.18
N ALA A 88 9.46 -0.43 4.96
CA ALA A 88 9.71 0.98 4.68
C ALA A 88 8.99 1.44 3.41
N SER A 89 8.67 2.73 3.36
CA SER A 89 8.25 3.42 2.14
C SER A 89 9.34 4.37 1.65
N GLN A 90 9.67 4.30 0.37
CA GLN A 90 10.57 5.24 -0.29
C GLN A 90 9.76 6.44 -0.79
N TRP A 91 9.84 7.56 -0.07
CA TRP A 91 9.10 8.77 -0.39
C TRP A 91 9.80 9.63 -1.43
N ILE A 92 9.06 10.08 -2.44
CA ILE A 92 9.52 10.97 -3.50
C ILE A 92 8.62 12.21 -3.51
N ASP A 93 9.24 13.38 -3.45
CA ASP A 93 8.55 14.65 -3.65
C ASP A 93 8.33 14.86 -5.16
N ALA A 94 7.07 14.78 -5.58
CA ALA A 94 6.68 14.88 -6.98
C ALA A 94 7.10 16.22 -7.60
N LYS A 95 7.09 17.29 -6.79
CA LYS A 95 7.50 18.63 -7.22
C LYS A 95 8.98 18.68 -7.60
N ASN A 96 9.84 17.98 -6.85
CA ASN A 96 11.29 17.98 -7.09
C ASN A 96 11.68 17.20 -8.34
N VAL A 97 10.85 16.24 -8.77
CA VAL A 97 11.05 15.47 -9.99
C VAL A 97 10.27 16.02 -11.19
N GLY A 98 9.68 17.22 -11.06
CA GLY A 98 9.01 17.93 -12.16
C GLY A 98 7.64 17.36 -12.55
N ILE A 99 7.02 16.57 -11.68
CA ILE A 99 5.64 16.11 -11.86
C ILE A 99 4.69 17.25 -11.47
N ALA A 100 3.60 17.44 -12.21
CA ALA A 100 2.60 18.46 -11.89
C ALA A 100 1.70 18.04 -10.73
N HIS A 101 1.08 19.02 -10.08
CA HIS A 101 0.15 18.82 -8.97
C HIS A 101 -0.94 17.79 -9.31
N ASP A 102 -1.08 16.75 -8.49
CA ASP A 102 -2.08 15.67 -8.66
C ASP A 102 -2.02 14.95 -10.03
N ASP A 103 -0.90 15.02 -10.77
CA ASP A 103 -0.73 14.34 -12.07
C ASP A 103 -0.29 12.87 -11.90
N ILE A 104 -1.28 12.00 -11.76
CA ILE A 104 -1.10 10.55 -11.66
C ILE A 104 -0.43 9.99 -12.93
N GLN A 105 -0.71 10.52 -14.12
CA GLN A 105 -0.18 9.97 -15.38
C GLN A 105 1.31 10.28 -15.54
N ALA A 106 1.73 11.50 -15.19
CA ALA A 106 3.15 11.84 -15.09
C ALA A 106 3.86 10.98 -14.04
N THR A 107 3.21 10.74 -12.90
CA THR A 107 3.74 9.88 -11.85
C THR A 107 3.95 8.44 -12.32
N LYS A 108 3.00 7.86 -13.07
CA LYS A 108 3.16 6.52 -13.67
C LYS A 108 4.39 6.44 -14.59
N ARG A 109 4.61 7.47 -15.41
CA ARG A 109 5.78 7.55 -16.31
C ARG A 109 7.08 7.65 -15.50
N HIS A 110 7.13 8.56 -14.53
CA HIS A 110 8.31 8.70 -13.67
C HIS A 110 8.61 7.42 -12.88
N PHE A 111 7.58 6.79 -12.29
CA PHE A 111 7.74 5.54 -11.56
C PHE A 111 8.33 4.43 -12.43
N HIS A 112 7.84 4.27 -13.67
CA HIS A 112 8.38 3.31 -14.62
C HIS A 112 9.90 3.50 -14.84
N ASP A 113 10.37 4.74 -14.94
CA ASP A 113 11.80 5.00 -15.14
C ASP A 113 12.58 4.83 -13.82
N PHE A 114 11.99 5.31 -12.71
CA PHE A 114 12.54 5.22 -11.37
C PHE A 114 12.76 3.76 -10.91
N ILE A 115 11.85 2.83 -11.23
CA ILE A 115 12.00 1.43 -10.78
C ILE A 115 13.21 0.71 -11.40
N ARG A 116 13.77 1.26 -12.48
CA ARG A 116 14.97 0.78 -13.17
C ARG A 116 16.23 1.54 -12.74
N SER A 117 16.07 2.59 -11.95
CA SER A 117 17.18 3.41 -11.46
C SER A 117 17.96 2.66 -10.36
N PRO A 118 19.26 2.95 -10.21
CA PRO A 118 20.04 2.43 -9.10
C PRO A 118 19.66 3.05 -7.74
N GLU A 119 18.88 4.13 -7.73
CA GLU A 119 18.44 4.85 -6.53
C GLU A 119 17.26 4.15 -5.83
N LYS A 120 16.60 3.22 -6.52
CA LYS A 120 15.51 2.42 -5.96
C LYS A 120 16.03 1.51 -4.85
N LEU A 121 15.29 1.43 -3.75
CA LEU A 121 15.48 0.37 -2.76
C LEU A 121 15.33 -1.02 -3.39
N LYS A 122 16.20 -1.97 -3.01
CA LYS A 122 16.29 -3.27 -3.70
C LYS A 122 15.03 -4.12 -3.62
N CYS A 123 14.27 -4.03 -2.52
CA CYS A 123 13.11 -4.89 -2.28
C CYS A 123 11.78 -4.11 -2.24
N VAL A 124 11.69 -2.98 -2.95
CA VAL A 124 10.39 -2.31 -3.15
C VAL A 124 9.59 -2.94 -4.28
N TRP A 125 8.27 -2.82 -4.18
CA TRP A 125 7.35 -3.22 -5.23
C TRP A 125 7.59 -2.40 -6.49
N ASP A 126 7.62 -3.09 -7.64
CA ASP A 126 8.04 -2.55 -8.93
C ASP A 126 6.89 -2.35 -9.93
N ALA A 127 5.67 -2.75 -9.56
CA ALA A 127 4.49 -2.57 -10.41
C ALA A 127 3.43 -1.66 -9.82
N ASP A 128 3.56 -1.30 -8.54
CA ASP A 128 2.57 -0.54 -7.82
C ASP A 128 3.28 0.47 -6.91
N PHE A 129 2.68 1.64 -6.76
CA PHE A 129 3.20 2.70 -5.90
C PHE A 129 2.06 3.40 -5.16
N LEU A 130 2.40 4.10 -4.09
CA LEU A 130 1.44 4.87 -3.32
C LEU A 130 1.48 6.34 -3.77
N VAL A 131 0.33 6.98 -3.73
CA VAL A 131 0.18 8.41 -3.99
C VAL A 131 -0.53 9.08 -2.82
N VAL A 132 0.00 10.25 -2.44
CA VAL A 132 -0.70 11.23 -1.62
C VAL A 132 -1.08 12.40 -2.52
N ASP A 133 -2.28 12.32 -3.09
CA ASP A 133 -2.90 13.45 -3.79
C ASP A 133 -3.62 14.37 -2.78
N SER A 134 -4.23 15.44 -3.29
CA SER A 134 -4.94 16.39 -2.43
C SER A 134 -6.05 15.74 -1.60
N GLU A 135 -6.72 14.71 -2.11
CA GLU A 135 -7.80 14.04 -1.38
C GLU A 135 -7.25 13.14 -0.26
N SER A 136 -6.24 12.33 -0.55
CA SER A 136 -5.54 11.51 0.45
C SER A 136 -4.93 12.39 1.55
N PHE A 137 -4.32 13.52 1.17
CA PHE A 137 -3.77 14.46 2.15
C PHE A 137 -4.87 15.03 3.06
N ASN A 138 -5.97 15.49 2.48
CA ASN A 138 -7.10 16.05 3.22
C ASN A 138 -7.78 15.01 4.12
N SER A 139 -7.78 13.73 3.76
CA SER A 139 -8.32 12.66 4.62
C SER A 139 -7.64 12.62 6.00
N TYR A 140 -6.35 12.97 6.06
CA TYR A 140 -5.57 13.05 7.29
C TYR A 140 -5.66 14.40 7.98
N MET A 141 -5.77 15.48 7.21
CA MET A 141 -5.68 16.84 7.76
C MET A 141 -7.03 17.40 8.19
N THR A 142 -8.09 17.03 7.49
CA THR A 142 -9.47 17.47 7.74
C THR A 142 -10.38 16.25 7.72
N PRO A 143 -10.30 15.35 8.72
CA PRO A 143 -11.19 14.20 8.77
C PRO A 143 -12.65 14.67 8.76
N SER A 144 -13.46 14.14 7.84
CA SER A 144 -14.85 14.53 7.65
C SER A 144 -15.66 14.27 8.92
N LEU A 145 -15.95 15.32 9.68
CA LEU A 145 -16.80 15.29 10.87
C LEU A 145 -18.30 15.33 10.51
N THR A 146 -18.74 14.86 9.34
CA THR A 146 -20.17 14.82 9.01
C THR A 146 -20.87 13.83 9.94
N TYR A 147 -21.50 14.43 10.93
CA TYR A 147 -21.94 13.87 12.20
C TYR A 147 -23.40 13.46 12.12
N PHE A 148 -23.73 12.27 12.60
CA PHE A 148 -25.01 12.02 13.26
C PHE A 148 -24.78 12.17 14.77
N PRO A 149 -25.44 13.11 15.47
CA PRO A 149 -25.36 13.21 16.92
C PRO A 149 -26.00 11.98 17.55
N GLY A 150 -25.19 11.01 18.00
CA GLY A 150 -25.69 9.86 18.76
C GLY A 150 -24.87 8.58 18.65
N ASP A 151 -24.09 8.40 17.59
CA ASP A 151 -23.43 7.12 17.34
C ASP A 151 -22.08 7.02 18.08
N LYS A 152 -22.10 6.36 19.25
CA LYS A 152 -20.91 5.91 20.01
C LYS A 152 -20.09 4.83 19.28
N TRP A 153 -20.30 4.65 17.97
CA TRP A 153 -19.88 3.47 17.20
C TRP A 153 -19.20 3.83 15.87
N THR A 154 -18.53 4.98 15.78
CA THR A 154 -17.77 5.31 14.58
C THR A 154 -16.59 4.34 14.45
N SER A 155 -16.66 3.48 13.44
CA SER A 155 -15.59 2.56 13.13
C SER A 155 -14.45 3.37 12.50
N TYR A 156 -13.21 3.13 12.93
CA TYR A 156 -12.01 3.77 12.36
C TYR A 156 -11.93 3.57 10.83
N GLY A 157 -12.56 2.51 10.29
CA GLY A 157 -12.48 2.18 8.87
C GLY A 157 -13.27 3.11 7.93
N ASP A 158 -14.33 3.75 8.41
CA ASP A 158 -15.19 4.55 7.54
C ASP A 158 -14.70 6.01 7.38
N TYR A 159 -13.81 6.46 8.28
CA TYR A 159 -13.31 7.84 8.35
C TYR A 159 -11.79 7.92 8.54
N GLY A 160 -11.10 6.79 8.47
CA GLY A 160 -9.65 6.73 8.59
C GLY A 160 -8.96 7.40 7.40
N GLY A 161 -7.73 7.86 7.63
CA GLY A 161 -6.90 8.38 6.56
C GLY A 161 -6.58 7.28 5.54
N PHE A 162 -6.54 7.66 4.27
CA PHE A 162 -6.28 6.72 3.17
C PHE A 162 -5.16 7.22 2.27
N LEU A 163 -4.54 6.25 1.59
CA LEU A 163 -3.60 6.46 0.50
C LEU A 163 -4.14 5.86 -0.78
N ASN A 164 -3.64 6.35 -1.91
CA ASN A 164 -4.06 5.89 -3.22
C ASN A 164 -2.99 4.96 -3.79
N PRO A 165 -3.13 3.63 -3.65
CA PRO A 165 -2.31 2.70 -4.41
C PRO A 165 -2.65 2.82 -5.90
N ILE A 166 -1.61 3.03 -6.69
CA ILE A 166 -1.67 3.17 -8.12
C ILE A 166 -1.06 1.93 -8.76
N ASP A 167 -1.91 1.19 -9.45
CA ASP A 167 -1.49 0.07 -10.28
C ASP A 167 -1.02 0.54 -11.66
N THR A 168 0.14 0.05 -12.08
CA THR A 168 0.72 0.36 -13.39
C THR A 168 0.40 -0.66 -14.47
N ALA A 169 -0.28 -1.75 -14.12
CA ALA A 169 -0.66 -2.76 -15.09
C ALA A 169 -1.65 -2.26 -16.11
N THR A 170 -1.48 -2.82 -17.31
CA THR A 170 -2.40 -2.61 -18.41
C THR A 170 -3.44 -3.72 -18.40
N TYR A 171 -4.64 -3.38 -17.97
CA TYR A 171 -5.78 -4.30 -17.98
C TYR A 171 -6.55 -4.24 -19.29
N ASN A 172 -7.17 -5.38 -19.66
CA ASN A 172 -8.11 -5.40 -20.78
C ASN A 172 -9.38 -4.61 -20.41
N ARG A 173 -9.58 -3.46 -21.06
CA ARG A 173 -10.72 -2.56 -20.81
C ARG A 173 -12.07 -3.26 -20.93
N ARG A 174 -12.23 -4.23 -21.84
CA ARG A 174 -13.51 -4.97 -21.99
C ARG A 174 -13.79 -5.84 -20.77
N LEU A 175 -12.76 -6.47 -20.21
CA LEU A 175 -12.89 -7.32 -19.03
C LEU A 175 -13.23 -6.49 -17.78
N ILE A 176 -12.59 -5.32 -17.60
CA ILE A 176 -12.94 -4.40 -16.52
C ILE A 176 -14.38 -3.92 -16.67
N ALA A 177 -14.79 -3.47 -17.85
CA ALA A 177 -16.15 -2.99 -18.08
C ALA A 177 -17.21 -4.06 -17.76
N GLN A 178 -16.91 -5.34 -17.97
CA GLN A 178 -17.79 -6.45 -17.63
C GLN A 178 -17.79 -6.81 -16.14
N ARG A 179 -16.63 -6.84 -15.48
CA ARG A 179 -16.49 -7.30 -14.10
C ARG A 179 -16.66 -6.20 -13.05
N ALA A 180 -16.29 -4.97 -13.39
CA ALA A 180 -16.31 -3.81 -12.51
C ALA A 180 -16.73 -2.56 -13.30
N PRO A 181 -17.99 -2.50 -13.79
CA PRO A 181 -18.49 -1.35 -14.54
C PRO A 181 -18.38 -0.08 -13.69
N GLY A 182 -17.78 0.98 -14.26
CA GLY A 182 -17.58 2.26 -13.57
C GLY A 182 -16.28 2.37 -12.77
N TYR A 183 -15.47 1.31 -12.68
CA TYR A 183 -14.16 1.38 -12.04
C TYR A 183 -13.19 2.26 -12.84
N LYS A 184 -12.60 3.26 -12.18
CA LYS A 184 -11.71 4.26 -12.80
C LYS A 184 -10.22 3.91 -12.74
N ASN A 185 -9.87 2.69 -12.32
CA ASN A 185 -8.50 2.28 -11.99
C ASN A 185 -7.86 3.08 -10.85
N GLU A 186 -8.71 3.59 -9.96
CA GLU A 186 -8.32 4.29 -8.75
C GLU A 186 -8.86 3.49 -7.57
N LEU A 187 -7.96 3.13 -6.65
CA LEU A 187 -8.30 2.47 -5.41
C LEU A 187 -7.85 3.35 -4.27
N LYS A 188 -8.69 3.46 -3.23
CA LYS A 188 -8.38 4.13 -1.97
C LYS A 188 -8.27 3.06 -0.92
N VAL A 189 -7.15 3.04 -0.20
CA VAL A 189 -6.92 2.05 0.86
C VAL A 189 -6.58 2.77 2.14
N LEU A 190 -7.23 2.37 3.22
CA LEU A 190 -6.91 2.85 4.56
C LEU A 190 -5.43 2.57 4.83
N SER A 191 -4.69 3.56 5.33
CA SER A 191 -3.24 3.40 5.44
C SER A 191 -2.82 2.29 6.38
N ILE A 192 -3.67 1.94 7.35
CA ILE A 192 -3.49 0.79 8.24
C ILE A 192 -3.54 -0.56 7.53
N LEU A 193 -4.07 -0.61 6.30
CA LEU A 193 -4.21 -1.82 5.50
C LEU A 193 -3.19 -1.90 4.35
N VAL A 194 -2.32 -0.89 4.23
CA VAL A 194 -1.42 -0.79 3.07
C VAL A 194 -0.39 -1.92 3.07
N PHE A 195 0.21 -2.24 4.21
CA PHE A 195 1.30 -3.21 4.24
C PHE A 195 0.87 -4.67 4.39
N ASP A 196 -0.32 -4.95 4.89
CA ASP A 196 -0.87 -6.31 4.95
C ASP A 196 -1.74 -6.61 3.72
N ASP A 197 -2.83 -5.88 3.50
CA ASP A 197 -3.81 -6.21 2.45
C ASP A 197 -3.31 -5.87 1.04
N CYS A 198 -2.67 -4.70 0.85
CA CYS A 198 -2.14 -4.38 -0.47
C CYS A 198 -0.96 -5.28 -0.84
N THR A 199 -0.01 -5.49 0.08
CA THR A 199 1.14 -6.38 -0.16
C THR A 199 0.68 -7.78 -0.56
N ARG A 200 -0.30 -8.34 0.15
CA ARG A 200 -0.89 -9.65 -0.17
C ARG A 200 -1.49 -9.67 -1.58
N SER A 201 -2.29 -8.66 -1.91
CA SER A 201 -2.98 -8.57 -3.20
C SER A 201 -1.98 -8.42 -4.35
N PHE A 202 -1.00 -7.54 -4.21
CA PHE A 202 0.02 -7.29 -5.23
C PHE A 202 0.93 -8.49 -5.43
N LEU A 203 1.37 -9.17 -4.37
CA LEU A 203 2.17 -10.39 -4.52
C LEU A 203 1.41 -11.51 -5.24
N THR A 204 0.13 -11.67 -4.93
CA THR A 204 -0.71 -12.66 -5.62
C THR A 204 -0.81 -12.36 -7.12
N ASP A 205 -1.02 -11.09 -7.46
CA ASP A 205 -1.14 -10.68 -8.86
C ASP A 205 0.20 -10.74 -9.61
N GLN A 206 1.30 -10.34 -8.97
CA GLN A 206 2.67 -10.50 -9.51
C GLN A 206 2.99 -11.96 -9.85
N LEU A 207 2.67 -12.88 -8.94
CA LEU A 207 2.89 -14.31 -9.16
C LEU A 207 2.04 -14.84 -10.32
N ALA A 208 0.76 -14.43 -10.40
CA ALA A 208 -0.12 -14.78 -11.51
C ALA A 208 0.40 -14.25 -12.86
N ARG A 209 0.88 -13.01 -12.90
CA ARG A 209 1.50 -12.40 -14.09
C ARG A 209 2.74 -13.17 -14.55
N ARG A 210 3.62 -13.58 -13.64
CA ARG A 210 4.84 -14.34 -13.97
C ARG A 210 4.54 -15.74 -14.51
N GLN A 211 3.51 -16.42 -14.01
CA GLN A 211 3.08 -17.73 -14.51
C GLN A 211 2.51 -17.65 -15.94
N ASN A 212 1.77 -16.58 -16.27
CA ASN A 212 1.25 -16.37 -17.62
C ASN A 212 2.33 -16.07 -18.66
N VAL A 213 3.44 -15.42 -18.28
CA VAL A 213 4.57 -15.18 -19.21
C VAL A 213 5.30 -16.50 -19.54
N LEU A 214 5.43 -17.42 -18.58
CA LEU A 214 6.02 -18.74 -18.81
C LEU A 214 5.13 -19.64 -19.70
N ALA A 215 3.81 -19.49 -19.64
CA ALA A 215 2.87 -20.24 -20.47
C ALA A 215 2.80 -19.77 -21.94
N VAL A 216 3.34 -18.59 -22.25
CA VAL A 216 3.40 -18.04 -23.63
C VAL A 216 4.76 -18.34 -24.30
N LEU A 217 5.73 -18.84 -23.53
CA LEU A 217 7.09 -19.16 -23.98
C LEU A 217 7.36 -20.68 -24.07
N LEU A 218 6.30 -21.50 -23.96
CA LEU A 218 6.30 -22.95 -24.19
C LEU A 218 5.25 -23.29 -25.25
#